data_AF-A0A7S1C4R7-F1
#
_entry.id   AF-A0A7S1C4R7-F1
#
_cell.length_a   1.000
_cell.length_b   1.000
_cell.length_c   1.000
_cell.angle_alpha   90.00
_cell.angle_beta   90.00
_cell.angle_gamma   90.00
#
_symmetry.space_group_name_H-M   'P 1'
#
loop_
_entity.id
_entity.type
_entity.pdbx_description
1 polymer ?
#
loop_
_entity_poly.entity_id
_entity_poly.type
_entity_poly.pdbx_seq_one_letter_code
_entity_poly.pdbx_strand_id
1 'polypeptide(L)'
;VQGPQLGDLRVRARGGVSVAGTVEGDADVASSAASVDVRTVRGERVALSAPRGAVRVASAVEGNLRVHAHQFVAKRVHGADVDIEAGEGGVDVRAFYSPSARVTSSGDVVIGTLDGASTIQV
;
A
#
# COMPACT_ATOMS: atom_id res chain seq x y z
N VAL A 1 -4.70 23.28 17.00
CA VAL A 1 -4.44 21.94 16.45
C VAL A 1 -4.98 21.95 15.03
N GLN A 2 -4.13 22.04 14.00
CA GLN A 2 -4.59 21.95 12.62
C GLN A 2 -5.16 20.55 12.42
N GLY A 3 -6.44 20.47 12.02
CA GLY A 3 -7.08 19.20 11.67
C GLY A 3 -6.39 18.54 10.48
N PRO A 4 -6.68 17.26 10.21
CA PRO A 4 -6.13 16.58 9.04
C PRO A 4 -6.45 17.40 7.78
N GLN A 5 -5.43 17.66 6.97
CA GLN A 5 -5.60 18.30 5.68
C GLN A 5 -6.39 17.34 4.78
N LEU A 6 -7.67 17.65 4.57
CA LEU A 6 -8.48 17.08 3.51
C LEU A 6 -7.91 17.57 2.19
N GLY A 7 -7.23 16.71 1.46
CA GLY A 7 -6.69 17.04 0.15
C GLY A 7 -5.95 15.87 -0.46
N ASP A 8 -6.10 15.73 -1.77
CA ASP A 8 -5.36 14.72 -2.51
C ASP A 8 -3.85 14.90 -2.30
N LEU A 9 -3.18 13.84 -1.87
CA LEU A 9 -1.74 13.85 -1.68
C LEU A 9 -1.06 13.27 -2.91
N ARG A 10 -0.21 14.06 -3.57
CA ARG A 10 0.66 13.59 -4.65
C ARG A 10 2.11 13.85 -4.31
N VAL A 11 2.89 12.79 -4.14
CA VAL A 11 4.33 12.87 -3.82
C VAL A 11 5.11 12.00 -4.79
N ARG A 12 6.11 12.56 -5.45
CA ARG A 12 7.05 11.84 -6.32
C ARG A 12 8.47 12.21 -5.95
N ALA A 13 9.28 11.22 -5.58
CA ALA A 13 10.66 11.43 -5.21
C ALA A 13 11.59 10.43 -5.88
N ARG A 14 12.87 10.80 -6.00
CA ARG A 14 13.95 9.84 -6.32
C ARG A 14 14.48 9.16 -5.06
N GLY A 15 14.52 9.87 -3.94
CA GLY A 15 14.89 9.34 -2.63
C GLY A 15 13.70 8.72 -1.88
N GLY A 16 13.93 8.31 -0.63
CA GLY A 16 12.89 7.73 0.21
C GLY A 16 11.78 8.74 0.52
N VAL A 17 10.54 8.27 0.60
CA VAL A 17 9.38 9.08 0.99
C VAL A 17 8.91 8.59 2.35
N SER A 18 8.81 9.50 3.33
CA SER A 18 8.21 9.20 4.63
C SER A 18 7.04 10.14 4.91
N VAL A 19 5.86 9.57 5.12
CA VAL A 19 4.65 10.29 5.51
C VAL A 19 4.26 9.82 6.91
N ALA A 20 4.71 10.58 7.92
CA ALA A 20 4.57 10.22 9.33
C ALA A 20 3.13 10.32 9.87
N GLY A 21 2.23 11.01 9.16
CA GLY A 21 0.84 11.25 9.54
C GLY A 21 -0.17 10.33 8.86
N THR A 22 -1.45 10.63 9.08
CA THR A 22 -2.55 10.07 8.29
C THR A 22 -2.74 10.92 7.03
N VAL A 23 -2.85 10.26 5.88
CA VAL A 23 -3.30 10.87 4.63
C VAL A 23 -4.79 10.59 4.47
N GLU A 24 -5.61 11.64 4.39
CA GLU A 24 -7.05 11.54 4.15
C GLU A 24 -7.39 12.23 2.81
N GLY A 25 -7.93 11.46 1.86
CA GLY A 25 -8.10 11.85 0.46
C GLY A 25 -7.37 10.91 -0.48
N ASP A 26 -7.54 11.11 -1.79
CA ASP A 26 -6.85 10.28 -2.77
C ASP A 26 -5.33 10.47 -2.68
N ALA A 27 -4.57 9.38 -2.80
CA ALA A 27 -3.13 9.39 -2.61
C ALA A 27 -2.40 8.77 -3.80
N ASP A 28 -1.40 9.47 -4.33
CA ASP A 28 -0.40 8.95 -5.29
C ASP A 28 0.99 9.23 -4.72
N VAL A 29 1.62 8.21 -4.13
CA VAL A 29 2.93 8.32 -3.49
C VAL A 29 3.91 7.38 -4.18
N ALA A 30 4.94 7.95 -4.80
CA ALA A 30 5.92 7.20 -5.57
C ALA A 30 7.37 7.56 -5.21
N SER A 31 8.21 6.54 -5.06
CA SER A 31 9.67 6.65 -5.04
C SER A 31 10.29 5.76 -6.11
N SER A 32 11.13 6.32 -6.99
CA SER A 32 11.70 5.55 -8.10
C SER A 32 12.90 4.68 -7.72
N ALA A 33 13.56 4.95 -6.58
CA ALA A 33 14.80 4.27 -6.21
C ALA A 33 14.92 3.89 -4.73
N ALA A 34 13.94 4.23 -3.89
CA ALA A 34 13.97 3.98 -2.46
C ALA A 34 12.59 3.55 -1.93
N SER A 35 12.48 3.41 -0.61
CA SER A 35 11.24 2.98 0.05
C SER A 35 10.23 4.12 0.19
N VAL A 36 8.95 3.75 0.27
CA VAL A 36 7.84 4.61 0.66
C VAL A 36 7.32 4.09 2.00
N ASP A 37 7.42 4.91 3.04
CA ASP A 37 6.94 4.58 4.38
C ASP A 37 5.78 5.53 4.75
N VAL A 38 4.60 4.97 4.99
CA VAL A 38 3.38 5.72 5.34
C VAL A 38 2.80 5.16 6.63
N ARG A 39 2.27 6.02 7.51
CA ARG A 39 1.60 5.52 8.72
C ARG A 39 0.22 4.95 8.42
N THR A 40 -0.67 5.81 7.90
CA THR A 40 -2.05 5.48 7.54
C THR A 40 -2.43 6.24 6.28
N VAL A 41 -3.11 5.61 5.33
CA VAL A 41 -3.68 6.27 4.16
C VAL A 41 -5.12 5.83 3.96
N ARG A 42 -6.01 6.81 3.73
CA ARG A 42 -7.45 6.62 3.59
C ARG A 42 -7.97 7.49 2.45
N GLY A 43 -8.51 6.88 1.42
CA GLY A 43 -9.03 7.61 0.25
C GLY A 43 -9.93 6.72 -0.60
N GLU A 44 -10.59 7.28 -1.61
CA GLU A 44 -11.29 6.44 -2.60
C GLU A 44 -10.26 5.69 -3.44
N ARG A 45 -9.15 6.36 -3.77
CA ARG A 45 -8.07 5.84 -4.62
C ARG A 45 -6.71 6.05 -3.95
N VAL A 46 -6.00 4.95 -3.73
CA VAL A 46 -4.67 4.95 -3.12
C VAL A 46 -3.71 4.21 -4.05
N ALA A 47 -2.70 4.93 -4.55
CA ALA A 47 -1.62 4.39 -5.37
C ALA A 47 -0.29 4.59 -4.65
N LEU A 48 0.42 3.49 -4.38
CA LEU A 48 1.73 3.49 -3.72
C LEU A 48 2.75 2.78 -4.61
N SER A 49 3.88 3.42 -4.90
CA SER A 49 4.89 2.83 -5.79
C SER A 49 6.31 2.98 -5.27
N ALA A 50 7.03 1.86 -5.21
CA ALA A 50 8.45 1.80 -4.89
C ALA A 50 9.09 0.60 -5.64
N PRO A 51 9.19 0.60 -6.97
CA PRO A 51 9.53 -0.60 -7.76
C PRO A 51 10.91 -1.21 -7.41
N ARG A 52 11.81 -0.41 -6.83
CA ARG A 52 13.14 -0.85 -6.36
C ARG A 52 13.28 -0.88 -4.84
N GLY A 53 12.20 -0.59 -4.11
CA GLY A 53 12.19 -0.45 -2.66
C GLY A 53 10.95 -1.07 -2.03
N ALA A 54 10.81 -0.89 -0.72
CA ALA A 54 9.62 -1.36 -0.03
C ALA A 54 8.56 -0.27 0.03
N VAL A 55 7.30 -0.66 -0.06
CA VAL A 55 6.17 0.13 0.43
C VAL A 55 5.80 -0.41 1.81
N ARG A 56 5.92 0.41 2.86
CA ARG A 56 5.56 0.04 4.23
C ARG A 56 4.41 0.90 4.75
N VAL A 57 3.34 0.24 5.16
CA VAL A 57 2.20 0.90 5.81
C VAL A 57 2.08 0.45 7.25
N ALA A 58 2.45 1.34 8.17
CA ALA A 58 2.64 1.00 9.57
C ALA A 58 1.33 0.71 10.35
N SER A 59 0.18 1.12 9.82
CA SER A 59 -1.13 0.98 10.49
C SER A 59 -2.24 0.43 9.59
N ALA A 60 -2.67 1.17 8.57
CA ALA A 60 -3.75 0.76 7.67
C ALA A 60 -3.72 1.48 6.33
N VAL A 61 -4.16 0.77 5.29
CA VAL A 61 -4.61 1.34 4.01
C VAL A 61 -6.11 1.12 3.90
N GLU A 62 -6.87 2.18 3.65
CA GLU A 62 -8.31 2.13 3.42
C GLU A 62 -8.66 2.79 2.08
N GLY A 63 -9.28 2.06 1.16
CA GLY A 63 -9.60 2.55 -0.18
C GLY A 63 -9.33 1.54 -1.30
N ASN A 64 -9.63 1.93 -2.55
CA ASN A 64 -9.21 1.14 -3.70
C ASN A 64 -7.69 1.29 -3.87
N LEU A 65 -6.97 0.20 -3.71
CA LEU A 65 -5.52 0.21 -3.54
C LEU A 65 -4.84 -0.34 -4.79
N ARG A 66 -3.84 0.40 -5.29
CA ARG A 66 -2.84 -0.11 -6.22
C ARG A 66 -1.44 0.01 -5.63
N VAL A 67 -0.70 -1.09 -5.59
CA VAL A 67 0.70 -1.12 -5.14
C VAL A 67 1.59 -1.69 -6.23
N HIS A 68 2.73 -1.04 -6.48
CA HIS A 68 3.81 -1.60 -7.28
C HIS A 68 5.14 -1.40 -6.56
N ALA A 69 5.71 -2.47 -5.99
CA ALA A 69 6.88 -2.38 -5.13
C ALA A 69 7.84 -3.57 -5.27
N HIS A 70 9.09 -3.44 -4.81
CA HIS A 70 9.94 -4.62 -4.64
C HIS A 70 9.45 -5.49 -3.46
N GLN A 71 8.94 -4.84 -2.40
CA GLN A 71 8.31 -5.48 -1.25
C GLN A 71 7.11 -4.66 -0.79
N PHE A 72 6.02 -5.32 -0.40
CA PHE A 72 4.89 -4.64 0.25
C PHE A 72 4.67 -5.17 1.67
N VAL A 73 4.63 -4.28 2.64
CA VAL A 73 4.37 -4.62 4.05
C VAL A 73 3.26 -3.74 4.60
N ALA A 74 2.20 -4.35 5.14
CA ALA A 74 1.12 -3.60 5.77
C ALA A 74 0.54 -4.33 6.99
N LYS A 75 0.15 -3.58 8.02
CA LYS A 75 -0.62 -4.19 9.12
C LYS A 75 -2.05 -4.53 8.73
N ARG A 76 -2.70 -3.63 7.98
CA ARG A 76 -4.09 -3.80 7.55
C ARG A 76 -4.30 -3.21 6.17
N VAL A 77 -4.99 -3.96 5.32
CA VAL A 77 -5.48 -3.50 4.02
C VAL A 77 -6.99 -3.68 4.01
N HIS A 78 -7.71 -2.62 3.69
CA HIS A 78 -9.17 -2.62 3.58
C HIS A 78 -9.59 -1.85 2.33
N GLY A 79 -10.18 -2.52 1.35
CA GLY A 79 -10.50 -1.89 0.08
C GLY A 79 -11.51 -2.70 -0.71
N ALA A 80 -12.39 -2.03 -1.47
CA ALA A 80 -13.34 -2.73 -2.32
C ALA A 80 -12.63 -3.44 -3.49
N ASP A 81 -11.59 -2.82 -4.03
CA ASP A 81 -10.73 -3.36 -5.09
C ASP A 81 -9.25 -3.13 -4.73
N VAL A 82 -8.47 -4.20 -4.66
CA VAL A 82 -7.06 -4.16 -4.27
C VAL A 82 -6.18 -4.89 -5.29
N ASP A 83 -5.18 -4.19 -5.81
CA ASP A 83 -4.22 -4.68 -6.79
C ASP A 83 -2.79 -4.47 -6.28
N ILE A 84 -2.08 -5.55 -5.99
CA ILE A 84 -0.72 -5.51 -5.43
C ILE A 84 0.21 -6.29 -6.36
N GLU A 85 1.21 -5.59 -6.87
CA GLU A 85 2.34 -6.17 -7.60
C GLU A 85 3.62 -5.99 -6.77
N ALA A 86 4.20 -7.10 -6.33
CA ALA A 86 5.43 -7.13 -5.55
C ALA A 86 6.53 -7.94 -6.25
N GLY A 87 7.78 -7.47 -6.18
CA GLY A 87 8.93 -8.24 -6.63
C GLY A 87 9.35 -9.34 -5.66
N GLU A 88 10.63 -9.72 -5.71
CA GLU A 88 11.24 -10.80 -4.92
C GLU A 88 11.17 -10.57 -3.40
N GLY A 89 10.98 -9.32 -2.96
CA GLY A 89 10.82 -8.99 -1.55
C GLY A 89 9.47 -9.43 -0.96
N GLY A 90 8.51 -9.81 -1.81
CA GLY A 90 7.27 -10.43 -1.38
C GLY A 90 6.20 -9.47 -0.84
N VAL A 91 5.16 -10.07 -0.27
CA VAL A 91 4.04 -9.40 0.36
C VAL A 91 3.86 -9.91 1.79
N ASP A 92 3.84 -9.02 2.77
CA ASP A 92 3.53 -9.33 4.17
C ASP A 92 2.37 -8.43 4.65
N VAL A 93 1.19 -9.02 4.79
CA VAL A 93 -0.01 -8.32 5.26
C VAL A 93 -0.62 -9.04 6.45
N ARG A 94 -0.66 -8.40 7.62
CA ARG A 94 -1.21 -9.03 8.81
C ARG A 94 -2.72 -9.28 8.72
N ALA A 95 -3.50 -8.35 8.17
CA ALA A 95 -4.93 -8.55 7.93
C ALA A 95 -5.39 -7.86 6.64
N PHE A 96 -6.13 -8.59 5.82
CA PHE A 96 -6.52 -8.22 4.48
C PHE A 96 -8.02 -8.40 4.32
N TYR A 97 -8.74 -7.30 4.08
CA TYR A 97 -10.19 -7.25 3.95
C TYR A 97 -10.55 -6.65 2.61
N SER A 98 -10.87 -7.50 1.62
CA SER A 98 -11.28 -7.02 0.31
C SER A 98 -12.16 -8.03 -0.41
N PRO A 99 -13.34 -7.62 -0.92
CA PRO A 99 -14.18 -8.50 -1.71
C PRO A 99 -13.58 -8.79 -3.10
N SER A 100 -12.60 -8.01 -3.56
CA SER A 100 -11.90 -8.19 -4.84
C SER A 100 -10.43 -7.83 -4.67
N ALA A 101 -9.57 -8.84 -4.60
CA ALA A 101 -8.13 -8.62 -4.55
C ALA A 101 -7.37 -9.44 -5.59
N ARG A 102 -6.36 -8.80 -6.18
CA ARG A 102 -5.31 -9.41 -6.98
C ARG A 102 -3.98 -9.14 -6.30
N VAL A 103 -3.26 -10.20 -5.96
CA VAL A 103 -1.89 -10.13 -5.43
C VAL A 103 -0.99 -10.94 -6.34
N THR A 104 -0.05 -10.28 -6.99
CA THR A 104 1.00 -10.90 -7.80
C THR A 104 2.33 -10.66 -7.12
N SER A 105 3.09 -11.72 -6.84
CA SER A 105 4.44 -11.58 -6.33
C SER A 105 5.40 -12.57 -6.98
N SER A 106 6.67 -12.20 -7.12
CA SER A 106 7.75 -13.15 -7.43
C SER A 106 8.50 -13.64 -6.18
N GLY A 107 8.04 -13.23 -4.99
CA GLY A 107 8.54 -13.65 -3.69
C GLY A 107 7.41 -14.20 -2.82
N ASP A 108 7.69 -14.45 -1.55
CA ASP A 108 6.70 -15.02 -0.64
C ASP A 108 5.51 -14.08 -0.40
N VAL A 109 4.31 -14.66 -0.35
CA VAL A 109 3.09 -13.95 0.05
C VAL A 109 2.60 -14.50 1.38
N VAL A 110 2.70 -13.68 2.42
CA VAL A 110 2.25 -13.97 3.78
C VAL A 110 1.07 -13.07 4.12
N ILE A 111 -0.10 -13.68 4.30
CA ILE A 111 -1.31 -12.98 4.74
C ILE A 111 -1.82 -13.63 6.03
N GLY A 112 -1.81 -12.89 7.13
CA GLY A 112 -2.18 -13.42 8.46
C GLY A 112 -3.68 -13.69 8.61
N THR A 113 -4.52 -12.79 8.09
CA THR A 113 -5.97 -12.95 8.04
C THR A 113 -6.45 -12.44 6.69
N LEU A 114 -7.26 -13.23 6.00
CA LEU A 114 -7.83 -12.90 4.71
C LEU A 114 -9.35 -13.03 4.77
N ASP A 115 -10.05 -11.95 4.42
CA ASP A 115 -11.51 -11.90 4.35
C ASP A 115 -11.94 -11.24 3.04
N GLY A 116 -12.80 -11.95 2.30
CA GLY A 116 -13.25 -11.62 0.95
C GLY A 116 -12.61 -12.49 -0.15
N ALA A 117 -12.89 -12.18 -1.42
CA ALA A 117 -12.41 -12.98 -2.54
C ALA A 117 -11.06 -12.45 -3.04
N SER A 118 -10.08 -13.35 -3.17
CA SER A 118 -8.72 -12.96 -3.55
C SER A 118 -8.10 -13.98 -4.50
N THR A 119 -7.45 -13.46 -5.54
CA THR A 119 -6.56 -14.23 -6.41
C THR A 119 -5.12 -13.90 -6.02
N ILE A 120 -4.39 -14.91 -5.59
CA ILE A 120 -2.96 -14.78 -5.24
C ILE A 120 -2.16 -15.59 -6.26
N GLN A 121 -1.23 -14.94 -6.93
CA GLN A 121 -0.30 -15.55 -7.88
C GLN A 121 1.12 -15.31 -7.36
N VAL A 122 1.85 -16.41 -7.18
CA VAL A 122 3.25 -16.45 -6.74
C VAL A 122 4.08 -17.12 -7.83
#